data_AF-A0A9P6W7Q7-F1
#
_entry.id   AF-A0A9P6W7Q7-F1
#
_cell.length_a   1.000
_cell.length_b   1.000
_cell.length_c   1.000
_cell.angle_alpha   90.00
_cell.angle_beta   90.00
_cell.angle_gamma   90.00
#
_symmetry.space_group_name_H-M   'P 1'
#
loop_
_entity.id
_entity.type
_entity.pdbx_description
1 polymer ?
#
loop_
_entity_poly.entity_id
_entity_poly.type
_entity_poly.pdbx_seq_one_letter_code
_entity_poly.pdbx_strand_id
1 'polypeptide(L)'
;MDFVKILKEFNITVADDIVVENQRGFTIVDYTLYSPHLLIPKIDPPQYQIVYYERDNSGLKDMTKIKFTTLSKKILHSFEQFYPMDFQPDHVTPEDYKWYILVSIKDTDDDGWNYSWFFRHKRWKYKNGFVRRRIWVKLPDMD
;
A
#
# COMPACT_ATOMS: atom_id res chain seq x y z
N MET A 1 6.62 -4.94 8.22
CA MET A 1 5.35 -5.62 8.03
C MET A 1 5.66 -6.70 7.04
N ASP A 2 5.29 -7.93 7.36
CA ASP A 2 5.53 -9.03 6.44
C ASP A 2 4.34 -9.09 5.48
N PHE A 3 4.48 -8.46 4.31
CA PHE A 3 3.43 -8.42 3.30
C PHE A 3 3.05 -9.83 2.85
N VAL A 4 4.01 -10.76 2.75
CA VAL A 4 3.72 -12.16 2.38
C VAL A 4 2.77 -12.81 3.39
N LYS A 5 2.98 -12.53 4.68
CA LYS A 5 2.10 -13.06 5.73
C LYS A 5 0.68 -12.52 5.62
N ILE A 6 0.52 -11.21 5.40
CA ILE A 6 -0.78 -10.54 5.29
C ILE A 6 -1.58 -11.10 4.12
N LEU A 7 -0.94 -11.26 2.97
CA LEU A 7 -1.62 -11.73 1.77
C LEU A 7 -2.09 -13.17 1.91
N LYS A 8 -1.27 -14.01 2.55
CA LYS A 8 -1.67 -15.38 2.92
C LYS A 8 -2.84 -15.40 3.90
N GLU A 9 -2.86 -14.47 4.85
CA GLU A 9 -3.93 -14.35 5.85
C GLU A 9 -5.25 -13.90 5.21
N PHE A 10 -5.22 -13.02 4.22
CA PHE A 10 -6.40 -12.51 3.53
C PHE A 10 -6.73 -13.25 2.21
N ASN A 11 -6.01 -14.33 1.90
CA ASN A 11 -6.14 -15.07 0.64
C ASN A 11 -6.11 -14.16 -0.61
N ILE A 12 -5.35 -13.06 -0.54
CA ILE A 12 -5.17 -12.13 -1.65
C ILE A 12 -4.21 -12.78 -2.63
N THR A 13 -4.65 -12.95 -3.87
CA THR A 13 -3.89 -13.69 -4.88
C THR A 13 -2.90 -12.75 -5.56
N VAL A 14 -1.82 -13.30 -6.12
CA VAL A 14 -0.80 -12.53 -6.88
C VAL A 14 -1.38 -11.79 -8.10
N ALA A 15 -2.61 -12.11 -8.52
CA ALA A 15 -3.35 -11.42 -9.57
C ALA A 15 -3.99 -10.10 -9.12
N ASP A 16 -4.06 -9.85 -7.81
CA ASP A 16 -4.70 -8.66 -7.25
C ASP A 16 -3.68 -7.52 -7.16
N ASP A 17 -3.98 -6.38 -7.80
CA ASP A 17 -3.12 -5.21 -7.71
C ASP A 17 -3.14 -4.65 -6.29
N ILE A 18 -1.96 -4.44 -5.71
CA ILE A 18 -1.80 -3.87 -4.37
C ILE A 18 -1.04 -2.56 -4.46
N VAL A 19 -1.65 -1.50 -3.92
CA VAL A 19 -1.04 -0.19 -3.80
C VAL A 19 -0.87 0.18 -2.34
N VAL A 20 0.31 0.67 -2.01
CA VAL A 20 0.63 1.24 -0.70
C VAL A 20 0.66 2.74 -0.84
N GLU A 21 -0.24 3.40 -0.11
CA GLU A 21 -0.23 4.84 0.11
C GLU A 21 0.61 5.17 1.35
N ASN A 22 1.46 6.18 1.28
CA ASN A 22 2.28 6.66 2.38
C ASN A 22 2.09 8.16 2.58
N GLN A 23 2.05 8.58 3.84
CA GLN A 23 1.98 10.00 4.22
C GLN A 23 2.90 10.28 5.41
N ARG A 24 3.35 11.54 5.52
CA ARG A 24 4.14 12.02 6.65
C ARG A 24 3.34 13.00 7.48
N GLY A 25 3.62 13.01 8.77
CA GLY A 25 2.83 13.80 9.70
C GLY A 25 3.16 13.49 11.13
N PHE A 26 2.23 13.79 12.01
CA PHE A 26 2.32 13.43 13.42
C PHE A 26 0.93 13.44 14.03
N THR A 27 0.83 12.87 15.23
CA THR A 27 -0.36 12.97 16.08
C THR A 27 -0.05 13.90 17.25
N ILE A 28 -0.84 14.95 17.45
CA ILE A 28 -0.81 15.80 18.64
C ILE A 28 -2.18 15.74 19.29
N VAL A 29 -2.26 15.31 20.56
CA VAL A 29 -3.50 15.31 21.36
C VAL A 29 -4.67 14.70 20.56
N ASP A 30 -4.45 13.49 20.04
CA ASP A 30 -5.38 12.72 19.19
C ASP A 30 -5.77 13.34 17.83
N TYR A 31 -5.28 14.54 17.48
CA TYR A 31 -5.40 15.08 16.14
C TYR A 31 -4.29 14.54 15.23
N THR A 32 -4.69 13.87 14.14
CA THR A 32 -3.76 13.34 13.13
C THR A 32 -3.52 14.37 12.03
N LEU A 33 -2.32 14.95 11.98
CA LEU A 33 -1.91 15.89 10.95
C LEU A 33 -0.94 15.19 10.01
N TYR A 34 -1.46 14.64 8.92
CA TYR A 34 -0.67 13.96 7.89
C TYR A 34 -0.91 14.56 6.52
N SER A 35 0.15 14.60 5.73
CA SER A 35 0.18 15.18 4.40
C SER A 35 0.85 14.22 3.40
N PRO A 36 0.40 14.20 2.15
CA PRO A 36 1.09 13.50 1.06
C PRO A 36 2.37 14.22 0.61
N HIS A 37 2.57 15.46 1.06
CA HIS A 37 3.74 16.25 0.67
C HIS A 37 5.00 15.65 1.31
N LEU A 38 6.00 15.37 0.46
CA LEU A 38 7.33 14.99 0.88
C LEU A 38 7.98 16.22 1.54
N LEU A 39 8.10 16.20 2.86
CA LEU A 39 8.77 17.25 3.65
C LEU A 39 10.29 17.24 3.39
N ILE A 40 10.85 16.06 3.12
CA ILE A 40 12.28 15.88 2.82
C ILE A 40 12.43 14.99 1.57
N PRO A 41 12.63 15.58 0.38
CA PRO A 41 12.85 14.84 -0.84
C PRO A 41 13.97 13.80 -0.69
N LYS A 42 13.78 12.59 -1.24
CA LYS A 42 14.69 11.41 -1.18
C LYS A 42 14.68 10.60 0.12
N ILE A 43 14.42 11.21 1.27
CA ILE A 43 14.28 10.47 2.55
C ILE A 43 12.85 9.97 2.70
N ASP A 44 11.91 10.74 2.16
CA ASP A 44 10.50 10.49 2.34
C ASP A 44 10.00 9.34 1.47
N PRO A 45 9.08 8.54 2.01
CA PRO A 45 8.47 7.48 1.23
C PRO A 45 7.72 8.08 0.04
N PRO A 46 7.77 7.45 -1.14
CA PRO A 46 6.88 7.83 -2.23
C PRO A 46 5.43 7.73 -1.78
N GLN A 47 4.62 8.72 -2.15
CA GLN A 47 3.22 8.78 -1.75
C GLN A 47 2.46 7.52 -2.15
N TYR A 48 2.66 7.03 -3.37
CA TYR A 48 2.03 5.80 -3.83
C TYR A 48 3.07 4.85 -4.42
N GLN A 49 3.01 3.60 -3.99
CA GLN A 49 3.86 2.52 -4.45
C GLN A 49 3.00 1.32 -4.82
N ILE A 50 3.16 0.79 -6.02
CA ILE A 50 2.56 -0.49 -6.41
C ILE A 50 3.51 -1.63 -6.04
N VAL A 51 2.92 -2.74 -5.63
CA VAL A 51 3.62 -3.95 -5.22
C VAL A 51 3.54 -4.98 -6.35
N TYR A 52 4.69 -5.34 -6.91
CA TYR A 52 4.81 -6.39 -7.92
C TYR A 52 5.44 -7.64 -7.33
N TYR A 53 5.02 -8.78 -7.87
CA TYR A 53 5.57 -10.08 -7.57
C TYR A 53 6.45 -10.54 -8.73
N GLU A 54 7.75 -10.67 -8.47
CA GLU A 54 8.64 -11.32 -9.41
C GLU A 54 8.69 -12.81 -9.07
N ARG A 55 8.21 -13.64 -10.01
CA ARG A 55 8.37 -15.09 -9.95
C ARG A 55 9.80 -15.41 -10.36
N ASP A 56 10.57 -15.96 -9.43
CA ASP A 56 11.90 -16.48 -9.74
C ASP A 56 11.72 -17.77 -10.54
N ASN A 57 12.19 -17.80 -11.79
CA ASN A 57 12.11 -18.98 -12.66
C ASN A 57 13.15 -20.06 -12.29
N SER A 58 13.98 -19.83 -11.27
CA SER A 58 14.90 -20.86 -10.77
C SER A 58 14.13 -21.81 -9.84
N GLY A 59 13.97 -23.06 -10.28
CA GLY A 59 13.09 -24.09 -9.67
C GLY A 59 13.49 -24.60 -8.28
N LEU A 60 13.95 -23.74 -7.36
CA LEU A 60 14.23 -24.13 -5.98
C LEU A 60 13.84 -23.02 -4.99
N LYS A 61 12.65 -23.24 -4.39
CA LYS A 61 11.94 -22.44 -3.37
C LYS A 61 11.18 -21.23 -3.91
N ASP A 62 9.86 -21.31 -3.79
CA ASP A 62 8.85 -20.25 -3.96
C ASP A 62 9.11 -19.02 -3.08
N MET A 63 10.19 -18.29 -3.34
CA MET A 63 10.41 -16.95 -2.80
C MET A 63 10.03 -15.94 -3.86
N THR A 64 8.77 -15.56 -3.86
CA THR A 64 8.28 -14.41 -4.63
C THR A 64 9.01 -13.16 -4.14
N LYS A 65 9.85 -12.55 -4.99
CA LYS A 65 10.49 -11.28 -4.65
C LYS A 65 9.45 -10.18 -4.76
N ILE A 66 9.26 -9.44 -3.67
CA ILE A 66 8.36 -8.29 -3.63
C ILE A 66 9.13 -7.05 -4.09
N LYS A 67 8.67 -6.44 -5.19
CA LYS A 67 9.23 -5.20 -5.71
C LYS A 67 8.23 -4.06 -5.51
N PHE A 68 8.70 -2.97 -4.90
CA PHE A 68 7.94 -1.74 -4.76
C PHE A 68 8.34 -0.77 -5.87
N THR A 69 7.38 -0.31 -6.65
CA THR A 69 7.59 0.67 -7.71
C THR A 69 6.78 1.92 -7.41
N THR A 70 7.40 3.08 -7.46
CA THR A 70 6.70 4.36 -7.30
C THR A 70 5.73 4.58 -8.45
N LEU A 71 4.44 4.78 -8.15
CA LEU A 71 3.40 5.00 -9.14
C LEU A 71 3.42 6.42 -9.73
N SER A 72 3.65 7.42 -8.89
CA SER A 72 3.70 8.82 -9.30
C SER A 72 4.83 9.56 -8.63
N LYS A 73 5.53 10.40 -9.40
CA LYS A 73 6.48 11.39 -8.88
C LYS A 73 5.80 12.71 -8.52
N LYS A 74 4.56 12.91 -8.95
CA LYS A 74 3.72 14.07 -8.59
C LYS A 74 3.00 13.76 -7.28
N ILE A 75 2.84 14.79 -6.46
CA ILE A 75 1.97 14.73 -5.28
C ILE A 75 0.53 14.72 -5.80
N LEU A 76 -0.21 13.70 -5.41
CA LEU A 76 -1.63 13.56 -5.70
C LEU A 76 -2.44 13.89 -4.44
N HIS A 77 -3.64 14.41 -4.62
CA HIS A 77 -4.52 14.74 -3.50
C HIS A 77 -5.36 13.54 -3.07
N SER A 78 -5.64 12.62 -3.99
CA SER A 78 -6.50 11.47 -3.73
C SER A 78 -6.11 10.30 -4.64
N PHE A 79 -6.53 9.10 -4.26
CA PHE A 79 -6.19 7.88 -4.99
C PHE A 79 -6.92 7.79 -6.34
N GLU A 80 -8.12 8.37 -6.43
CA GLU A 80 -8.97 8.43 -7.62
C GLU A 80 -8.33 9.21 -8.78
N GLN A 81 -7.32 10.04 -8.50
CA GLN A 81 -6.57 10.76 -9.53
C GLN A 81 -5.75 9.83 -10.43
N PHE A 82 -5.62 8.55 -10.08
CA PHE A 82 -5.03 7.52 -10.94
C PHE A 82 -6.02 6.94 -11.96
N TYR A 83 -7.27 7.40 -12.02
CA TYR A 83 -8.23 6.87 -12.98
C TYR A 83 -7.83 7.14 -14.45
N PRO A 84 -8.00 6.17 -15.37
CA PRO A 84 -8.40 4.77 -15.13
C PRO A 84 -7.24 4.00 -14.50
N MET A 85 -7.49 3.38 -13.34
CA MET A 85 -6.48 2.81 -12.42
C MET A 85 -5.89 1.48 -12.94
N ASP A 86 -5.40 1.51 -14.17
CA ASP A 86 -4.88 0.37 -14.93
C ASP A 86 -3.35 0.43 -14.90
N PHE A 87 -2.80 -0.08 -13.80
CA PHE A 87 -1.35 -0.05 -13.58
C PHE A 87 -0.62 -1.21 -14.27
N GLN A 88 -1.35 -2.21 -14.76
CA GLN A 88 -0.79 -3.35 -15.50
C GLN A 88 -1.15 -3.27 -16.99
N PRO A 89 -0.16 -3.21 -17.90
CA PRO A 89 -0.39 -3.05 -19.34
C PRO A 89 -0.97 -4.30 -20.02
N ASP A 90 -0.82 -5.48 -19.40
CA ASP A 90 -1.13 -6.78 -20.03
C ASP A 90 -2.36 -7.48 -19.43
N HIS A 91 -2.98 -6.90 -18.40
CA HIS A 91 -4.17 -7.46 -17.76
C HIS A 91 -5.43 -6.72 -18.23
N VAL A 92 -6.29 -7.41 -18.98
CA VAL A 92 -7.68 -6.99 -19.17
C VAL A 92 -8.36 -7.20 -17.84
N THR A 93 -8.50 -6.15 -17.03
CA THR A 93 -9.30 -6.24 -15.81
C THR A 93 -10.76 -6.34 -16.22
N PRO A 94 -11.48 -7.40 -15.80
CA PRO A 94 -12.92 -7.45 -15.97
C PRO A 94 -13.58 -6.17 -15.41
N GLU A 95 -14.71 -5.75 -15.98
CA GLU A 95 -15.43 -4.52 -15.58
C GLU A 95 -15.83 -4.53 -14.09
N ASP A 96 -15.83 -5.71 -13.47
CA ASP A 96 -16.28 -5.98 -12.11
C ASP A 96 -15.13 -5.98 -11.09
N TYR A 97 -14.13 -5.11 -11.18
CA TYR A 97 -13.08 -4.99 -10.14
C TYR A 97 -13.09 -3.61 -9.50
N LYS A 98 -13.08 -3.58 -8.17
CA LYS A 98 -13.03 -2.35 -7.38
C LYS A 98 -11.83 -2.33 -6.45
N TRP A 99 -11.43 -1.11 -6.09
CA TRP A 99 -10.37 -0.87 -5.12
C TRP A 99 -10.95 -0.75 -3.72
N TYR A 100 -10.37 -1.49 -2.78
CA TYR A 100 -10.77 -1.52 -1.39
C TYR A 100 -9.60 -1.17 -0.48
N ILE A 101 -9.91 -0.60 0.70
CA ILE A 101 -8.93 -0.37 1.75
C ILE A 101 -8.88 -1.60 2.65
N LEU A 102 -7.68 -2.12 2.87
CA LEU A 102 -7.47 -3.30 3.71
C LEU A 102 -7.36 -2.91 5.20
N VAL A 103 -8.51 -2.87 5.88
CA VAL A 103 -8.62 -2.45 7.30
C VAL A 103 -8.35 -3.59 8.29
N SER A 104 -8.61 -4.83 7.90
CA SER A 104 -8.58 -6.02 8.77
C SER A 104 -7.19 -6.45 9.26
N ILE A 105 -6.12 -5.75 8.84
CA ILE A 105 -4.76 -6.02 9.29
C ILE A 105 -4.61 -5.62 10.77
N LYS A 106 -3.92 -6.46 11.54
CA LYS A 106 -3.54 -6.12 12.93
C LYS A 106 -2.78 -4.79 13.00
N ASP A 107 -3.13 -3.96 13.99
CA ASP A 107 -2.53 -2.64 14.22
C ASP A 107 -2.86 -1.61 13.11
N THR A 108 -4.05 -1.73 12.52
CA THR A 108 -4.66 -0.74 11.61
C THR A 108 -5.74 0.03 12.35
N ASP A 109 -5.85 1.34 12.08
CA ASP A 109 -6.96 2.16 12.59
C ASP A 109 -8.26 1.93 11.79
N ASP A 110 -9.32 2.61 12.21
CA ASP A 110 -10.66 2.49 11.61
C ASP A 110 -10.71 3.00 10.15
N ASP A 111 -9.74 3.83 9.75
CA ASP A 111 -9.59 4.40 8.42
C ASP A 111 -8.58 3.63 7.54
N GLY A 112 -8.06 2.48 8.00
CA GLY A 112 -7.13 1.66 7.24
C GLY A 112 -5.65 2.09 7.29
N TRP A 113 -5.27 2.99 8.20
CA TRP A 113 -3.89 3.43 8.38
C TRP A 113 -3.11 2.61 9.39
N ASN A 114 -1.83 2.38 9.09
CA ASN A 114 -0.83 1.95 10.06
C ASN A 114 0.21 3.04 10.26
N TYR A 115 0.74 3.16 11.48
CA TYR A 115 1.66 4.21 11.89
C TYR A 115 3.05 3.66 12.22
N SER A 116 4.09 4.45 11.96
CA SER A 116 5.46 4.15 12.36
C SER A 116 6.26 5.45 12.56
N TRP A 117 7.32 5.38 13.36
CA TRP A 117 8.29 6.48 13.47
C TRP A 117 9.20 6.57 12.25
N PHE A 118 9.44 5.45 11.57
CA PHE A 118 10.31 5.38 10.39
C PHE A 118 9.67 4.54 9.29
N PHE A 119 9.80 4.99 8.04
CA PHE A 119 9.22 4.32 6.88
C PHE A 119 9.75 2.88 6.69
N ARG A 120 11.05 2.66 6.86
CA ARG A 120 11.69 1.35 6.64
C ARG A 120 11.50 0.38 7.81
N HIS A 121 10.72 0.75 8.82
CA HIS A 121 10.56 -0.06 10.01
C HIS A 121 9.69 -1.30 9.74
N LYS A 122 10.06 -2.44 10.36
CA LYS A 122 9.26 -3.67 10.22
C LYS A 122 8.00 -3.64 11.07
N ARG A 123 7.99 -2.91 12.19
CA ARG A 123 6.82 -2.82 13.08
C ARG A 123 6.07 -1.55 12.83
N TRP A 124 4.77 -1.68 12.60
CA TRP A 124 3.82 -0.59 12.48
C TRP A 124 2.77 -0.76 13.59
N LYS A 125 2.10 0.33 13.95
CA LYS A 125 1.20 0.41 15.11
C LYS A 125 -0.13 1.01 14.68
N TYR A 126 -1.16 0.80 15.50
CA TYR A 126 -2.50 1.34 15.27
C TYR A 126 -2.60 2.86 15.46
N LYS A 127 -1.65 3.48 16.18
CA LYS A 127 -1.58 4.93 16.38
C LYS A 127 -0.16 5.42 16.60
N ASN A 128 0.03 6.72 16.46
CA ASN A 128 1.25 7.49 16.72
C ASN A 128 2.43 7.12 15.81
N GLY A 129 2.95 8.11 15.08
CA GLY A 129 4.16 7.96 14.27
C GLY A 129 4.44 9.19 13.41
N PHE A 130 5.63 9.25 12.82
CA PHE A 130 5.98 10.30 11.84
C PHE A 130 5.61 9.95 10.40
N VAL A 131 5.30 8.68 10.16
CA VAL A 131 4.81 8.16 8.89
C VAL A 131 3.58 7.32 9.14
N ARG A 132 2.64 7.38 8.21
CA ARG A 132 1.54 6.42 8.13
C ARG A 132 1.46 5.82 6.74
N ARG A 133 0.89 4.63 6.64
CA ARG A 133 0.61 3.98 5.37
C ARG A 133 -0.77 3.36 5.34
N ARG A 134 -1.35 3.24 4.16
CA ARG A 134 -2.63 2.58 3.90
C ARG A 134 -2.46 1.63 2.73
N ILE A 135 -3.11 0.47 2.80
CA ILE A 135 -3.01 -0.57 1.78
C ILE A 135 -4.32 -0.62 1.01
N TRP A 136 -4.21 -0.42 -0.29
CA TRP A 136 -5.27 -0.52 -1.27
C TRP A 136 -5.11 -1.84 -2.02
N VAL A 137 -6.20 -2.57 -2.19
CA VAL A 137 -6.23 -3.86 -2.89
C VAL A 137 -7.32 -3.83 -3.94
N LYS A 138 -7.02 -4.33 -5.14
CA LYS A 138 -8.00 -4.50 -6.21
C LYS A 138 -8.58 -5.90 -6.07
N LEU A 139 -9.90 -6.00 -5.89
CA LEU A 139 -10.61 -7.27 -5.74
C LEU A 139 -11.81 -7.30 -6.69
N PRO A 140 -12.29 -8.48 -7.09
CA PRO A 140 -13.54 -8.59 -7.82
C PRO A 140 -14.68 -8.03 -6.95
N ASP A 141 -15.54 -7.26 -7.59
CA ASP A 141 -16.75 -6.71 -7.03
C ASP A 141 -17.70 -7.87 -6.75
N MET A 142 -17.88 -8.17 -5.47
CA MET A 142 -18.84 -9.17 -5.02
C MET A 142 -20.17 -8.47 -4.80
N ASP A 143 -20.95 -8.29 -5.88
CA ASP A 143 -22.37 -7.94 -5.81
C ASP A 143 -23.20 -9.04 -5.12
#